data_AF-A0A101MBS7-F1
#
_entry.id   AF-A0A101MBS7-F1
#
_cell.length_a   1.000
_cell.length_b   1.000
_cell.length_c   1.000
_cell.angle_alpha   90.00
_cell.angle_beta   90.00
_cell.angle_gamma   90.00
#
_symmetry.space_group_name_H-M   'P 1'
#
loop_
_entity.id
_entity.type
_entity.pdbx_description
1 polymer ?
#
loop_
_entity_poly.entity_id
_entity_poly.type
_entity_poly.pdbx_seq_one_letter_code
_entity_poly.pdbx_strand_id
1 'polypeptide(L)'
;MLVEKRPDKSNIVPLHMLAEHLVKVGKHKEAEETELPVCEWMDSRPHLGKTSPQALNARRIIARALWGQGPSRRPEAEELVAMIYSLVDGMGESKFGVYQEEERKLNEDIVAQLN
;
A
#
# COMPACT_ATOMS: atom_id res chain seq x y z
N MET A 1 1.36 -2.31 20.86
CA MET A 1 1.05 -1.46 19.68
C MET A 1 -0.46 -1.23 19.62
N LEU A 2 -0.94 -0.16 18.98
CA LEU A 2 -2.40 0.14 18.91
C LEU A 2 -3.19 -1.00 18.24
N VAL A 3 -2.57 -1.68 17.28
CA VAL A 3 -3.10 -2.87 16.57
C VAL A 3 -3.54 -4.01 17.49
N GLU A 4 -2.89 -4.20 18.65
CA GLU A 4 -3.17 -5.29 19.60
C GLU A 4 -4.45 -5.06 20.42
N LYS A 5 -4.94 -3.82 20.46
CA LYS A 5 -6.10 -3.43 21.28
C LYS A 5 -7.43 -3.56 20.51
N ARG A 6 -7.42 -4.08 19.28
CA ARG A 6 -8.64 -4.13 18.44
C ARG A 6 -9.59 -5.25 18.88
N PRO A 7 -10.90 -4.98 18.97
CA PRO A 7 -11.89 -5.98 19.38
C PRO A 7 -12.16 -7.03 18.28
N ASP A 8 -12.13 -6.63 17.01
CA ASP A 8 -12.30 -7.53 15.87
C ASP A 8 -10.96 -7.76 15.15
N LYS A 9 -10.42 -8.96 15.29
CA LYS A 9 -9.14 -9.33 14.66
C LYS A 9 -9.26 -9.59 13.16
N SER A 10 -10.47 -9.85 12.67
CA SER A 10 -10.76 -10.19 11.27
C SER A 10 -10.96 -8.96 10.38
N ASN A 11 -11.30 -7.82 10.98
CA ASN A 11 -11.43 -6.55 10.27
C ASN A 11 -10.06 -5.89 10.06
N ILE A 12 -9.66 -5.81 8.78
CA ILE A 12 -8.41 -5.20 8.34
C ILE A 12 -8.49 -3.67 8.17
N VAL A 13 -9.70 -3.10 8.10
CA VAL A 13 -9.89 -1.66 7.86
C VAL A 13 -9.20 -0.80 8.92
N PRO A 14 -9.31 -1.09 10.24
CA PRO A 14 -8.58 -0.33 11.24
C PRO A 14 -7.06 -0.40 11.08
N LEU A 15 -6.52 -1.51 10.57
CA LEU A 15 -5.08 -1.66 10.32
C LEU A 15 -4.64 -0.77 9.17
N HIS A 16 -5.39 -0.81 8.07
CA HIS A 16 -5.13 0.01 6.89
C HIS A 16 -5.09 1.51 7.25
N MET A 17 -6.11 1.97 7.98
CA MET A 17 -6.20 3.36 8.44
C MET A 17 -5.08 3.70 9.44
N LEU A 18 -4.74 2.78 10.33
CA LEU A 18 -3.67 2.97 11.30
C LEU A 18 -2.30 3.07 10.60
N ALA A 19 -2.00 2.20 9.64
CA ALA A 19 -0.74 2.24 8.91
C ALA A 19 -0.56 3.56 8.16
N GLU A 20 -1.62 4.05 7.49
CA GLU A 20 -1.58 5.36 6.84
C GLU A 20 -1.28 6.49 7.86
N HIS A 21 -1.93 6.47 9.02
CA HIS A 21 -1.64 7.40 10.10
C HIS A 21 -0.20 7.29 10.61
N LEU A 22 0.30 6.07 10.79
CA LEU A 22 1.67 5.80 11.26
C LEU A 22 2.73 6.35 10.29
N VAL A 23 2.51 6.23 8.97
CA VAL A 23 3.36 6.90 7.97
C VAL A 23 3.39 8.41 8.20
N LYS A 24 2.21 9.04 8.36
CA LYS A 24 2.08 10.50 8.53
C LYS A 24 2.77 11.03 9.78
N VAL A 25 2.86 10.23 10.84
CA VAL A 25 3.53 10.62 12.10
C VAL A 25 4.98 10.10 12.21
N GLY A 26 5.57 9.63 11.11
CA GLY A 26 6.98 9.21 11.06
C GLY A 26 7.29 7.85 11.68
N LYS A 27 6.26 7.06 12.03
CA LYS A 27 6.42 5.71 12.60
C LYS A 27 6.53 4.65 11.51
N HIS A 28 7.54 4.81 10.67
CA HIS A 28 7.66 4.09 9.39
C HIS A 28 7.76 2.57 9.54
N LYS A 29 8.56 2.07 10.49
CA LYS A 29 8.66 0.62 10.74
C LYS A 29 7.34 0.01 11.23
N GLU A 30 6.67 0.67 12.18
CA GLU A 30 5.36 0.23 12.68
C GLU A 30 4.30 0.26 11.57
N ALA A 31 4.37 1.24 10.66
CA ALA A 31 3.48 1.33 9.50
C ALA A 31 3.67 0.16 8.52
N GLU A 32 4.92 -0.18 8.17
CA GLU A 32 5.24 -1.34 7.32
C GLU A 32 4.68 -2.64 7.93
N GLU A 33 5.00 -2.90 9.20
CA GLU A 33 4.55 -4.10 9.91
C GLU A 33 3.02 -4.18 10.05
N THR A 34 2.35 -3.03 10.14
CA THR A 34 0.88 -2.95 10.21
C THR A 34 0.22 -3.22 8.86
N GLU A 35 0.81 -2.75 7.76
CA GLU A 35 0.21 -2.80 6.42
C GLU A 35 0.49 -4.09 5.65
N LEU A 36 1.62 -4.76 5.88
CA LEU A 36 1.95 -6.03 5.25
C LEU A 36 0.81 -7.07 5.30
N PRO A 37 0.22 -7.41 6.47
CA PRO A 37 -0.90 -8.36 6.53
C PRO A 37 -2.18 -7.82 5.88
N VAL A 38 -2.36 -6.50 5.77
CA VAL A 38 -3.49 -5.89 5.05
C VAL A 38 -3.34 -6.13 3.56
N CYS A 39 -2.14 -5.90 3.02
CA CYS A 39 -1.84 -6.12 1.61
C CYS A 39 -2.02 -7.61 1.23
N GLU A 40 -1.49 -8.54 2.04
CA GLU A 40 -1.67 -9.98 1.83
C GLU A 40 -3.15 -10.39 1.86
N TRP A 41 -3.92 -9.84 2.81
CA TRP A 41 -5.34 -10.09 2.91
C TRP A 41 -6.08 -9.61 1.65
N MET A 42 -5.80 -8.39 1.16
CA MET A 42 -6.44 -7.83 -0.04
C MET A 42 -6.12 -8.66 -1.29
N ASP A 43 -4.87 -9.07 -1.44
CA ASP A 43 -4.42 -9.95 -2.53
C ASP A 43 -5.16 -11.29 -2.53
N SER A 44 -5.44 -11.85 -1.35
CA SER A 44 -6.12 -13.15 -1.21
C SER A 44 -7.63 -13.10 -1.52
N ARG A 45 -8.25 -11.91 -1.61
CA ARG A 45 -9.70 -11.79 -1.79
C ARG A 45 -10.07 -11.90 -3.28
N PRO A 46 -10.95 -12.85 -3.67
CA PRO A 46 -11.39 -12.98 -5.07
C PRO A 46 -12.07 -11.72 -5.62
N HIS A 47 -12.67 -10.91 -4.74
CA HIS A 47 -13.35 -9.69 -5.12
C HIS A 47 -12.44 -8.44 -5.11
N LEU A 48 -11.21 -8.53 -4.60
CA LEU A 48 -10.22 -7.45 -4.64
C LEU A 48 -9.07 -7.86 -5.57
N GLY A 49 -8.17 -8.72 -5.09
CA GLY A 49 -6.96 -9.08 -5.83
C GLY A 49 -5.99 -7.92 -5.98
N LYS A 50 -4.83 -8.21 -6.58
CA LYS A 50 -3.67 -7.31 -6.64
C LYS A 50 -3.92 -5.99 -7.38
N THR A 51 -4.84 -5.98 -8.35
CA THR A 51 -5.13 -4.83 -9.20
C THR A 51 -6.27 -3.97 -8.67
N SER A 52 -6.86 -4.29 -7.52
CA SER A 52 -7.86 -3.41 -6.91
C SER A 52 -7.21 -2.12 -6.41
N PRO A 53 -7.90 -0.96 -6.52
CA PRO A 53 -7.43 0.31 -5.95
C PRO A 53 -7.00 0.21 -4.48
N GLN A 54 -7.72 -0.58 -3.68
CA GLN A 54 -7.39 -0.80 -2.28
C GLN A 54 -6.05 -1.53 -2.10
N ALA A 55 -5.82 -2.60 -2.88
CA ALA A 55 -4.57 -3.37 -2.83
C ALA A 55 -3.37 -2.56 -3.35
N LEU A 56 -3.59 -1.66 -4.31
CA LEU A 56 -2.56 -0.72 -4.76
C LEU A 56 -2.25 0.33 -3.70
N ASN A 57 -3.27 0.90 -3.06
CA ASN A 57 -3.06 1.85 -1.97
C ASN A 57 -2.30 1.23 -0.78
N ALA A 58 -2.59 -0.03 -0.44
CA ALA A 58 -1.83 -0.75 0.59
C ALA A 58 -0.33 -0.83 0.26
N ARG A 59 0.00 -1.14 -1.00
CA ARG A 59 1.39 -1.13 -1.48
C ARG A 59 2.02 0.26 -1.44
N ARG A 60 1.26 1.31 -1.78
CA ARG A 60 1.72 2.71 -1.67
C ARG A 60 2.05 3.09 -0.22
N ILE A 61 1.24 2.66 0.74
CA ILE A 61 1.53 2.85 2.18
C ILE A 61 2.84 2.15 2.55
N ILE A 62 3.04 0.90 2.12
CA ILE A 62 4.28 0.15 2.37
C ILE A 62 5.49 0.85 1.74
N ALA A 63 5.40 1.31 0.49
CA ALA A 63 6.49 2.01 -0.19
C ALA A 63 6.90 3.29 0.56
N ARG A 64 5.93 4.11 1.00
CA ARG A 64 6.22 5.28 1.85
C ARG A 64 6.83 4.90 3.20
N ALA A 65 6.38 3.81 3.80
CA ALA A 65 6.93 3.29 5.04
C ALA A 65 8.39 2.82 4.86
N LEU A 66 8.70 2.08 3.79
CA LEU A 66 10.06 1.66 3.46
C LEU A 66 10.97 2.86 3.24
N TRP A 67 10.53 3.83 2.44
CA TRP A 67 11.31 5.04 2.17
C TRP A 67 11.65 5.84 3.42
N GLY A 68 10.67 6.02 4.31
CA GLY A 68 10.84 6.75 5.56
C GLY A 68 11.77 6.07 6.58
N GLN A 69 12.07 4.78 6.44
CA GLN A 69 13.06 4.10 7.28
C GLN A 69 14.51 4.45 6.93
N GLY A 70 14.72 5.16 5.82
CA GLY A 70 16.02 5.72 5.45
C GLY A 70 16.73 4.94 4.33
N PRO A 71 17.95 5.36 3.97
CA PRO A 71 18.60 4.96 2.72
C PRO A 71 18.75 3.45 2.51
N SER A 72 18.92 2.68 3.58
CA SER A 72 19.08 1.23 3.49
C SER A 72 17.82 0.48 3.05
N ARG A 73 16.63 1.07 3.20
CA ARG A 73 15.34 0.46 2.82
C ARG A 73 14.77 1.05 1.51
N ARG A 74 15.35 2.13 0.98
CA ARG A 74 14.86 2.81 -0.24
C ARG A 74 14.84 1.92 -1.49
N PRO A 75 15.82 1.01 -1.73
CA PRO A 75 15.74 0.10 -2.87
C PRO A 75 14.47 -0.76 -2.86
N GLU A 76 14.03 -1.24 -1.70
CA GLU A 76 12.78 -2.02 -1.58
C GLU A 76 11.55 -1.16 -1.89
N ALA A 77 11.56 0.13 -1.53
CA ALA A 77 10.49 1.05 -1.87
C ALA A 77 10.41 1.28 -3.39
N GLU A 78 11.56 1.46 -4.05
CA GLU A 78 11.66 1.65 -5.50
C GLU A 78 11.20 0.42 -6.27
N GLU A 79 11.61 -0.78 -5.86
CA GLU A 79 11.13 -2.05 -6.42
C GLU A 79 9.61 -2.19 -6.27
N LEU A 80 9.06 -1.82 -5.11
CA LEU A 80 7.62 -1.85 -4.88
C LEU A 80 6.88 -0.83 -5.75
N VAL A 81 7.43 0.36 -5.95
CA VAL A 81 6.88 1.36 -6.89
C VAL A 81 6.88 0.82 -8.32
N ALA A 82 7.99 0.24 -8.79
CA ALA A 82 8.05 -0.38 -10.12
C ALA A 82 6.98 -1.48 -10.30
N MET A 83 6.76 -2.30 -9.26
CA MET A 83 5.69 -3.30 -9.24
C MET A 83 4.29 -2.65 -9.33
N ILE A 84 4.05 -1.57 -8.58
CA ILE A 84 2.76 -0.83 -8.64
C ILE A 84 2.51 -0.32 -10.07
N TYR A 85 3.52 0.21 -10.75
CA TYR A 85 3.39 0.64 -12.16
C TYR A 85 2.97 -0.52 -13.06
N SER A 86 3.65 -1.66 -12.95
CA SER A 86 3.30 -2.86 -13.73
C SER A 86 1.86 -3.34 -13.47
N LEU A 87 1.41 -3.30 -12.22
CA LEU A 87 0.03 -3.67 -11.85
C LEU A 87 -1.01 -2.70 -12.43
N VAL A 88 -0.71 -1.40 -12.42
CA VAL A 88 -1.59 -0.37 -13.01
C VAL A 88 -1.62 -0.51 -14.53
N ASP A 89 -0.50 -0.79 -15.18
CA ASP A 89 -0.46 -1.03 -16.63
C ASP A 89 -1.32 -2.24 -17.05
N GLY A 90 -1.28 -3.32 -16.28
CA GLY A 90 -2.13 -4.50 -16.48
C GLY A 90 -3.58 -4.35 -15.99
N MET A 91 -3.93 -3.25 -15.31
CA MET A 91 -5.26 -3.10 -14.68
C MET A 91 -6.41 -3.09 -15.69
N GLY A 92 -6.16 -2.59 -16.91
CA GLY A 92 -7.17 -2.47 -17.98
C GLY A 92 -7.86 -3.80 -18.34
N GLU A 93 -7.18 -4.92 -18.12
CA GLU A 93 -7.70 -6.27 -18.37
C GLU A 93 -8.58 -6.81 -17.21
N SER A 94 -8.62 -6.09 -16.09
CA SER A 94 -9.38 -6.47 -14.91
C SER A 94 -10.69 -5.70 -14.81
N LYS A 95 -11.58 -6.15 -13.90
CA LYS A 95 -12.81 -5.42 -13.56
C LYS A 95 -12.57 -4.01 -12.98
N PHE A 96 -11.33 -3.67 -12.64
CA PHE A 96 -10.92 -2.36 -12.14
C PHE A 96 -10.36 -1.45 -13.24
N GLY A 97 -10.36 -1.86 -14.51
CA GLY A 97 -9.82 -1.07 -15.62
C GLY A 97 -10.36 0.36 -15.71
N VAL A 98 -11.58 0.60 -15.23
CA VAL A 98 -12.18 1.95 -15.15
C VAL A 98 -11.38 2.94 -14.28
N TYR A 99 -10.57 2.45 -13.35
CA TYR A 99 -9.75 3.27 -12.45
C TYR A 99 -8.31 3.45 -12.94
N GLN A 100 -7.92 2.83 -14.05
CA GLN A 100 -6.53 2.77 -14.49
C GLN A 100 -5.88 4.15 -14.62
N GLU A 101 -6.57 5.10 -15.26
CA GLU A 101 -6.07 6.47 -15.45
C GLU A 101 -5.92 7.24 -14.13
N GLU A 102 -6.80 7.01 -13.16
CA GLU A 102 -6.68 7.60 -11.83
C GLU A 102 -5.50 6.99 -11.06
N GLU A 103 -5.32 5.68 -11.15
CA GLU A 103 -4.20 4.97 -10.54
C GLU A 103 -2.85 5.34 -11.16
N ARG A 104 -2.80 5.69 -12.46
CA ARG A 104 -1.62 6.27 -13.11
C ARG A 104 -1.22 7.61 -12.47
N LYS A 105 -2.18 8.49 -12.20
CA LYS A 105 -1.92 9.77 -11.52
C LYS A 105 -1.42 9.57 -10.09
N LEU A 106 -2.03 8.64 -9.35
CA LEU A 106 -1.58 8.31 -8.00
C LEU A 106 -0.15 7.72 -7.96
N ASN A 107 0.30 7.11 -9.07
CA ASN A 107 1.68 6.66 -9.20
C ASN A 107 2.67 7.83 -9.34
N GLU A 108 2.28 8.89 -10.04
CA GLU A 108 3.07 10.12 -10.13
C GLU A 108 3.17 10.80 -8.76
N ASP A 109 2.06 10.86 -8.02
CA ASP A 109 2.00 11.44 -6.67
C ASP A 109 2.92 10.72 -5.68
N ILE A 110 2.97 9.38 -5.71
CA ILE A 110 3.87 8.65 -4.81
C ILE A 110 5.33 8.93 -5.17
N VAL A 111 5.71 8.92 -6.44
CA VAL A 111 7.09 9.23 -6.84
C VAL A 111 7.48 10.64 -6.38
N ALA A 112 6.58 11.62 -6.49
CA ALA A 112 6.82 12.96 -5.98
C ALA A 112 7.04 13.02 -4.46
N GLN A 113 6.37 12.16 -3.68
CA GLN A 113 6.52 12.07 -2.22
C GLN A 113 7.80 11.33 -1.78
N LEU A 114 8.41 10.56 -2.69
CA LEU A 114 9.65 9.83 -2.45
C LEU A 114 10.89 10.59 -2.96
N ASN A 115 10.78 11.86 -3.35
CA ASN A 115 11.93 12.69 -3.73
C ASN A 115 12.27 13.70 -2.62
#